data_AF-A0A6N4TER1-F1
#
_entry.id   AF-A0A6N4TER1-F1
#
_cell.length_a   1.000
_cell.length_b   1.000
_cell.length_c   1.000
_cell.angle_alpha   90.00
_cell.angle_beta   90.00
_cell.angle_gamma   90.00
#
_symmetry.space_group_name_H-M   'P 1'
#
loop_
_entity.id
_entity.type
_entity.pdbx_description
1 polymer ?
#
loop_
_entity_poly.entity_id
_entity_poly.type
_entity_poly.pdbx_seq_one_letter_code
_entity_poly.pdbx_strand_id
1 'polypeptide(L)'
;MSYIYPLNPCFYEVFEKYPILLKQIMGMEKEQKEMILMTIDAKSFVKSLQSFLSNEIICYEDDCICFEDSIEKKRYFLYIKEGVFYTEDNNNPCIECIKRKYPYSVMV
;
A
#
# COMPACT_ATOMS: atom_id res chain seq x y z
N MET A 1 -14.93 -0.57 -5.74
CA MET A 1 -14.37 0.38 -4.76
C MET A 1 -13.30 -0.38 -4.04
N SER A 2 -12.06 0.07 -4.15
CA SER A 2 -10.91 -0.77 -3.80
C SER A 2 -10.39 -0.39 -2.44
N TYR A 3 -10.07 -1.41 -1.67
CA TYR A 3 -9.60 -1.29 -0.31
C TYR A 3 -8.13 -1.68 -0.26
N ILE A 4 -7.41 -1.13 0.72
CA ILE A 4 -6.06 -1.54 1.06
C ILE A 4 -6.14 -2.16 2.44
N TYR A 5 -5.41 -3.26 2.65
CA TYR A 5 -5.39 -3.99 3.91
C TYR A 5 -4.03 -3.86 4.63
N PRO A 6 -3.69 -2.69 5.20
CA PRO A 6 -2.51 -2.60 6.04
C PRO A 6 -2.72 -3.31 7.39
N LEU A 7 -1.63 -3.79 7.98
CA LEU A 7 -1.65 -4.40 9.31
C LEU A 7 -2.12 -3.39 10.36
N ASN A 8 -2.91 -3.84 11.34
CA ASN A 8 -3.27 -3.02 12.49
C ASN A 8 -2.03 -2.81 13.40
N PRO A 9 -1.75 -1.58 13.85
CA PRO A 9 -0.63 -1.26 14.74
C PRO A 9 -0.47 -2.17 15.95
N CYS A 10 -1.57 -2.67 16.53
CA CYS A 10 -1.54 -3.58 17.67
C CYS A 10 -0.80 -4.91 17.39
N PHE A 11 -0.60 -5.24 16.11
CA PHE A 11 0.08 -6.47 15.70
C PHE A 11 1.53 -6.23 15.23
N TYR A 12 2.00 -4.98 15.13
CA TYR A 12 3.33 -4.66 14.56
C TYR A 12 4.47 -5.47 15.17
N GLU A 13 4.55 -5.56 16.50
CA GLU A 13 5.59 -6.33 17.20
C GLU A 13 5.58 -7.82 16.83
N VAL A 14 4.39 -8.40 16.64
CA VAL A 14 4.24 -9.82 16.27
C VAL A 14 4.78 -10.06 14.87
N PHE A 15 4.51 -9.14 13.93
CA PHE A 15 4.90 -9.30 12.53
C PHE A 15 6.36 -8.90 12.27
N GLU A 16 6.92 -8.01 13.08
CA GLU A 16 8.36 -7.75 13.09
C GLU A 16 9.13 -9.02 13.46
N LYS A 17 8.64 -9.75 14.47
CA LYS A 17 9.24 -11.02 14.90
C LYS A 17 8.95 -12.19 13.95
N TYR A 18 7.79 -12.19 13.30
CA TYR A 18 7.36 -13.28 12.41
C TYR A 18 6.80 -12.76 11.06
N PRO A 19 7.67 -12.26 10.15
CA PRO A 19 7.23 -11.66 8.88
C PRO A 19 6.44 -12.61 7.97
N ILE A 20 6.67 -13.93 8.10
CA ILE A 20 5.99 -14.95 7.29
C ILE A 20 4.48 -15.01 7.54
N LEU A 21 4.02 -14.58 8.72
CA LEU A 21 2.60 -14.55 9.06
C LEU A 21 1.82 -13.59 8.14
N LEU A 22 2.47 -12.55 7.63
CA LEU A 22 1.82 -11.54 6.77
C LEU A 22 1.26 -12.19 5.50
N LYS A 23 2.03 -13.12 4.90
CA LYS A 23 1.62 -13.90 3.73
C LYS A 23 0.46 -14.84 4.06
N GLN A 24 0.42 -15.38 5.26
CA GLN A 24 -0.63 -16.30 5.70
C GLN A 24 -1.97 -15.56 5.90
N ILE A 25 -1.96 -14.32 6.41
CA ILE A 25 -3.19 -13.53 6.55
C ILE A 25 -3.87 -13.32 5.20
N MET A 26 -3.11 -13.11 4.13
CA MET A 26 -3.68 -12.90 2.80
C MET A 26 -4.52 -14.09 2.30
N GLY A 27 -4.22 -15.30 2.76
CA GLY A 27 -5.00 -16.50 2.48
C GLY A 27 -6.18 -16.76 3.42
N MET A 28 -6.37 -15.97 4.48
CA MET A 28 -7.47 -16.15 5.44
C MET A 28 -8.84 -15.76 4.86
N GLU A 29 -9.91 -16.08 5.56
CA GLU A 29 -11.24 -15.55 5.24
C GLU A 29 -11.33 -14.06 5.60
N LYS A 30 -12.23 -13.33 4.92
CA LYS A 30 -12.35 -11.88 5.07
C LYS A 30 -12.56 -11.44 6.53
N GLU A 31 -13.46 -12.10 7.26
CA GLU A 31 -13.77 -11.77 8.65
C GLU A 31 -12.54 -11.89 9.56
N GLN A 32 -11.72 -12.92 9.33
CA GLN A 32 -10.47 -13.13 10.07
C GLN A 32 -9.42 -12.06 9.71
N LYS A 33 -9.32 -11.69 8.43
CA LYS A 33 -8.42 -10.61 7.98
C LYS A 33 -8.77 -9.30 8.67
N GLU A 34 -10.04 -8.94 8.74
CA GLU A 34 -10.51 -7.67 9.32
C GLU A 34 -10.29 -7.59 10.85
N MET A 35 -10.00 -8.70 11.53
CA MET A 35 -9.55 -8.68 12.93
C MET A 35 -8.09 -8.26 13.11
N ILE A 36 -7.26 -8.46 12.08
CA ILE A 36 -5.79 -8.26 12.14
C ILE A 36 -5.34 -7.09 11.27
N LEU A 37 -6.06 -6.84 10.17
CA LEU A 37 -5.80 -5.78 9.20
C LEU A 37 -6.83 -4.67 9.37
N MET A 38 -6.39 -3.44 9.11
CA MET A 38 -7.30 -2.32 8.94
C MET A 38 -7.80 -2.32 7.49
N THR A 39 -8.99 -1.79 7.28
CA THR A 39 -9.53 -1.56 5.94
C THR A 39 -9.44 -0.07 5.62
N ILE A 40 -8.69 0.29 4.59
CA ILE A 40 -8.52 1.67 4.17
C ILE A 40 -9.07 1.85 2.76
N ASP A 41 -9.87 2.89 2.56
CA ASP A 41 -10.33 3.29 1.24
C ASP A 41 -9.14 3.76 0.37
N ALA A 42 -8.97 3.14 -0.81
CA ALA A 42 -7.85 3.44 -1.69
C ALA A 42 -7.84 4.91 -2.15
N LYS A 43 -9.00 5.53 -2.37
CA LYS A 43 -9.07 6.95 -2.77
C LYS A 43 -8.57 7.87 -1.66
N SER A 44 -8.93 7.58 -0.41
CA SER A 44 -8.47 8.31 0.77
C SER A 44 -6.97 8.16 0.99
N PHE A 45 -6.44 6.96 0.69
CA PHE A 45 -5.01 6.72 0.66
C PHE A 45 -4.29 7.51 -0.44
N VAL A 46 -4.80 7.50 -1.68
CA VAL A 46 -4.25 8.28 -2.81
C VAL A 46 -4.21 9.77 -2.50
N LYS A 47 -5.26 10.33 -1.91
CA LYS A 47 -5.26 11.74 -1.46
C LYS A 47 -4.17 12.02 -0.44
N SER A 48 -3.93 11.07 0.47
CA SER A 48 -2.85 11.19 1.44
C SER A 48 -1.47 11.15 0.78
N LEU A 49 -1.27 10.27 -0.22
CA LEU A 49 -0.04 10.22 -1.01
C LEU A 49 0.22 11.53 -1.74
N GLN A 50 -0.81 12.10 -2.39
CA GLN A 50 -0.73 13.39 -3.07
C GLN A 50 -0.25 14.51 -2.14
N SER A 51 -0.76 14.54 -0.91
CA SER A 51 -0.33 15.52 0.09
C SER A 51 1.11 15.30 0.57
N PHE A 52 1.61 14.07 0.55
CA PHE A 52 2.96 13.75 1.03
C PHE A 52 4.02 14.07 -0.02
N LEU A 53 3.74 13.79 -1.29
CA LEU A 53 4.68 13.89 -2.41
C LEU A 53 4.73 15.28 -3.05
N SER A 54 3.95 16.25 -2.56
CA SER A 54 4.12 17.70 -2.79
C SER A 54 4.56 18.11 -4.22
N ASN A 55 3.63 18.01 -5.18
CA ASN A 55 3.69 18.48 -6.60
C ASN A 55 3.84 17.43 -7.71
N GLU A 56 3.66 16.14 -7.43
CA GLU A 56 3.70 15.10 -8.47
C GLU A 56 2.31 14.68 -8.93
N ILE A 57 2.17 14.37 -10.23
CA ILE A 57 0.88 13.95 -10.81
C ILE A 57 0.62 12.53 -10.33
N ILE A 58 -0.32 12.39 -9.41
CA ILE A 58 -0.84 11.09 -8.99
C ILE A 58 -2.20 10.88 -9.63
N CYS A 59 -2.25 10.02 -10.65
CA CYS A 59 -3.49 9.55 -11.23
C CYS A 59 -3.87 8.21 -10.59
N TYR A 60 -5.15 8.04 -10.26
CA TYR A 60 -5.69 6.77 -9.80
C TYR A 60 -6.80 6.32 -10.73
N GLU A 61 -6.53 5.30 -11.53
CA GLU A 61 -7.45 4.69 -12.48
C GLU A 61 -7.30 3.18 -12.42
N ASP A 62 -8.41 2.44 -12.47
CA ASP A 62 -8.43 0.97 -12.52
C ASP A 62 -7.48 0.27 -11.53
N ASP A 63 -7.53 0.71 -10.28
CA ASP A 63 -6.69 0.18 -9.19
C ASP A 63 -5.18 0.35 -9.39
N CYS A 64 -4.79 1.28 -10.25
CA CYS A 64 -3.42 1.67 -10.47
C CYS A 64 -3.20 3.10 -10.00
N ILE A 65 -2.19 3.29 -9.16
CA ILE A 65 -1.64 4.59 -8.80
C ILE A 65 -0.47 4.83 -9.75
N CYS A 66 -0.65 5.76 -10.68
CA CYS A 66 0.40 6.28 -11.54
C CYS A 66 1.01 7.51 -10.88
N PHE A 67 2.33 7.51 -10.76
CA PHE A 67 3.12 8.59 -10.21
C PHE A 67 4.09 9.07 -11.28
N GLU A 68 4.06 10.37 -11.61
CA GLU A 68 5.00 10.98 -12.56
C GLU A 68 5.99 11.88 -11.84
N ASP A 69 7.27 11.49 -11.85
CA ASP A 69 8.38 12.29 -11.38
C ASP A 69 8.66 13.40 -12.40
N SER A 70 8.45 14.65 -11.99
CA SER A 70 8.62 15.82 -12.85
C SER A 70 10.09 16.15 -13.18
N ILE A 71 11.03 15.71 -12.35
CA ILE A 71 12.47 15.97 -12.48
C ILE A 71 13.09 14.95 -13.44
N GLU A 72 12.84 13.67 -13.19
CA GLU A 72 13.38 12.58 -14.01
C GLU A 72 12.53 12.28 -15.26
N LYS A 73 11.32 12.85 -15.34
CA LYS A 73 10.30 12.55 -16.38
C LYS A 73 10.00 11.05 -16.46
N LYS A 74 10.05 10.37 -15.32
CA LYS A 74 9.82 8.93 -15.21
C LYS A 74 8.45 8.68 -14.57
N ARG A 75 7.76 7.65 -15.07
CA ARG A 75 6.49 7.19 -14.51
C ARG A 75 6.69 5.91 -13.73
N TYR A 76 6.05 5.86 -12.57
CA TYR A 76 6.04 4.73 -11.67
C TYR A 76 4.60 4.27 -11.48
N PHE A 77 4.42 2.95 -11.45
CA PHE A 77 3.09 2.35 -11.33
C PHE A 77 3.02 1.48 -10.08
N LEU A 78 1.96 1.66 -9.32
CA LEU A 78 1.66 0.91 -8.13
C LEU A 78 0.22 0.40 -8.23
N TYR A 79 0.08 -0.90 -8.40
CA TYR A 79 -1.21 -1.56 -8.55
C TYR A 79 -1.73 -2.01 -7.18
N ILE A 80 -3.06 -1.97 -7.00
CA ILE A 80 -3.74 -2.47 -5.81
C ILE A 80 -4.56 -3.68 -6.26
N LYS A 81 -4.10 -4.89 -5.94
CA LYS A 81 -4.84 -6.13 -6.26
C LYS A 81 -5.18 -6.83 -4.96
N GLU A 82 -6.47 -7.14 -4.77
CA GLU A 82 -6.96 -7.80 -3.55
C GLU A 82 -6.56 -7.07 -2.25
N GLY A 83 -6.39 -5.75 -2.34
CA GLY A 83 -5.96 -4.86 -1.25
C GLY A 83 -4.50 -4.94 -0.84
N VAL A 84 -3.67 -5.55 -1.68
CA VAL A 84 -2.21 -5.60 -1.59
C VAL A 84 -1.61 -4.69 -2.66
N PHE A 85 -0.49 -4.06 -2.33
CA PHE A 85 0.26 -3.24 -3.27
C PHE A 85 1.20 -4.09 -4.12
N TYR A 86 1.25 -3.83 -5.42
CA TYR A 86 2.14 -4.47 -6.37
C TYR A 86 2.89 -3.44 -7.18
N THR A 87 4.19 -3.61 -7.34
CA THR A 87 4.98 -2.74 -8.22
C THR A 87 6.14 -3.51 -8.83
N GLU A 88 6.41 -3.24 -10.11
CA GLU A 88 7.55 -3.84 -10.82
C GLU A 88 8.85 -3.07 -10.59
N ASP A 89 8.78 -1.86 -10.00
CA ASP A 89 9.94 -1.00 -9.75
C ASP A 89 10.15 -0.79 -8.24
N ASN A 90 11.19 -1.42 -7.69
CA ASN A 90 11.57 -1.29 -6.28
C ASN A 90 12.01 0.13 -5.89
N ASN A 91 12.28 1.01 -6.86
CA ASN A 91 12.59 2.42 -6.63
C ASN A 91 11.35 3.31 -6.71
N ASN A 92 10.14 2.74 -6.80
CA ASN A 92 8.91 3.52 -6.82
C ASN A 92 8.80 4.41 -5.56
N PRO A 93 8.76 5.75 -5.69
CA PRO A 93 8.75 6.66 -4.54
C PRO A 93 7.56 6.45 -3.59
N CYS A 94 6.46 5.88 -4.07
CA CYS A 94 5.30 5.54 -3.25
C CYS A 94 5.63 4.47 -2.18
N ILE A 95 6.63 3.61 -2.41
CA ILE A 95 7.04 2.54 -1.49
C ILE A 95 7.44 3.12 -0.13
N GLU A 96 8.27 4.16 -0.12
CA GLU A 96 8.76 4.76 1.13
C GLU A 96 7.64 5.47 1.89
N CYS A 97 6.68 6.07 1.17
CA CYS A 97 5.50 6.65 1.79
C CYS A 97 4.62 5.56 2.44
N ILE A 98 4.41 4.44 1.75
CA ILE A 98 3.67 3.28 2.27
C ILE A 98 4.35 2.74 3.53
N LYS A 99 5.66 2.49 3.49
CA LYS A 99 6.39 1.98 4.66
C LYS A 99 6.33 2.94 5.86
N ARG A 100 6.37 4.26 5.63
CA ARG A 100 6.27 5.23 6.73
C ARG A 100 4.89 5.28 7.35
N LYS A 101 3.83 5.21 6.54
CA LYS A 101 2.44 5.34 7.03
C LYS A 101 1.88 4.01 7.51
N TYR A 102 2.29 2.91 6.87
CA TYR A 102 1.81 1.55 7.06
C TYR A 102 2.97 0.55 6.90
N PRO A 103 3.89 0.48 7.87
CA PRO A 103 5.17 -0.25 7.79
C PRO A 103 5.05 -1.73 7.45
N TYR A 104 3.92 -2.35 7.74
CA TYR A 104 3.68 -3.77 7.49
C TYR A 104 2.55 -3.99 6.47
N SER A 105 2.38 -3.06 5.53
CA SER A 105 1.55 -3.32 4.35
C SER A 105 2.21 -4.38 3.50
N VAL A 106 1.41 -5.31 2.97
CA VAL A 106 1.91 -6.30 2.03
C VAL A 106 2.24 -5.57 0.72
N MET A 107 3.49 -5.70 0.28
CA MET A 107 3.96 -5.29 -1.04
C MET A 107 4.53 -6.53 -1.73
N VAL A 108 4.19 -6.73 -3.00
CA VAL A 108 4.64 -7.88 -3.82
C VAL A 108 5.24 -7.39 -5.12
#